data_AF-A0A952LR08-F1
#
_entry.id   AF-A0A952LR08-F1
#
_cell.length_a   1.000
_cell.length_b   1.000
_cell.length_c   1.000
_cell.angle_alpha   90.00
_cell.angle_beta   90.00
_cell.angle_gamma   90.00
#
_symmetry.space_group_name_H-M   'P 1'
#
loop_
_entity.id
_entity.type
_entity.pdbx_description
1 polymer ?
#
loop_
_entity_poly.entity_id
_entity_poly.type
_entity_poly.pdbx_seq_one_letter_code
_entity_poly.pdbx_strand_id
1 'polypeptide(L)'
;MMGSGTPYDGAMVRKAANLGVKLKLYALFTGIMVLLSACAFPGPAKPVGDDTPNLEAANPIVASDLLSIFTQITIPFSTTIQVSSLDENSMVKAAVKGLVDQGYGIQRVTTDQGANLLRVIRTQPTDDKSMYRYTLKVGNVVVSRLYDISNRGALPASVFEISGSLIAADIDDSHFTENYNPQFKAVTYTSISTESERPTAISLITDDLVDRVSSAATQGASTQAINSSQVEITNLFNGESVFQSITDTHNQMARQVLVFPNDSMVMGDTNKLLVRDFLISYKTGSDQIRLVGCSNGSTNLAIGNEGLALGRAARVADELQRRGVPRDRILDEGCWAPVSAGDRFPGRGVVMELWRRKL
;
A
#
# COMPACT_ATOMS: atom_id res chain seq x y z
N MET A 1 -7.58 -28.66 58.14
CA MET A 1 -7.52 -28.18 59.53
C MET A 1 -6.94 -26.77 59.49
N MET A 2 -7.81 -25.78 59.72
CA MET A 2 -7.72 -24.82 60.86
C MET A 2 -6.49 -23.92 60.75
N GLY A 3 -6.65 -22.67 60.31
CA GLY A 3 -7.02 -21.52 61.15
C GLY A 3 -5.75 -20.66 61.29
N SER A 4 -5.68 -19.34 61.41
CA SER A 4 -6.56 -18.24 61.82
C SER A 4 -5.66 -16.99 61.60
N GLY A 5 -6.04 -15.90 60.93
CA GLY A 5 -6.98 -14.89 61.41
C GLY A 5 -6.46 -14.16 62.65
N THR A 6 -5.97 -12.91 62.50
CA THR A 6 -6.41 -11.73 63.30
C THR A 6 -5.79 -10.40 62.81
N PRO A 7 -6.46 -9.26 63.08
CA PRO A 7 -6.22 -7.94 62.47
C PRO A 7 -5.54 -6.94 63.42
N TYR A 8 -5.12 -5.79 62.89
CA TYR A 8 -4.85 -4.59 63.69
C TYR A 8 -5.71 -3.41 63.23
N ASP A 9 -6.56 -3.00 64.16
CA ASP A 9 -7.36 -1.77 64.23
C ASP A 9 -6.50 -0.63 64.82
N GLY A 10 -6.82 0.62 64.50
CA GLY A 10 -6.02 1.76 64.92
C GLY A 10 -6.52 3.10 64.43
N ALA A 11 -7.73 3.48 64.85
CA ALA A 11 -8.24 4.83 64.75
C ALA A 11 -7.37 5.84 65.54
N MET A 12 -7.08 7.01 64.96
CA MET A 12 -6.88 8.23 65.74
C MET A 12 -7.48 9.47 65.09
N VAL A 13 -8.41 10.02 65.87
CA VAL A 13 -9.08 11.32 65.80
C VAL A 13 -8.09 12.46 66.00
N ARG A 14 -8.17 13.53 65.19
CA ARG A 14 -7.96 14.91 65.66
C ARG A 14 -8.89 15.91 64.97
N LYS A 15 -9.75 16.52 65.79
CA LYS A 15 -10.47 17.78 65.59
C LYS A 15 -9.53 18.97 65.88
N ALA A 16 -9.65 20.05 65.11
CA ALA A 16 -9.60 21.46 65.52
C ALA A 16 -9.95 22.30 64.25
N ALA A 17 -11.13 22.90 64.12
CA ALA A 17 -11.72 24.06 64.81
C ALA A 17 -11.10 25.42 64.42
N ASN A 18 -11.97 26.25 63.82
CA ASN A 18 -12.07 27.71 63.90
C ASN A 18 -10.97 28.59 63.25
N LEU A 19 -11.37 29.46 62.32
CA LEU A 19 -11.74 30.85 62.65
C LEU A 19 -12.39 31.55 61.45
N GLY A 20 -13.61 32.04 61.64
CA GLY A 20 -14.24 32.98 60.71
C GLY A 20 -13.90 34.42 61.09
N VAL A 21 -13.82 35.29 60.08
CA VAL A 21 -14.02 36.73 60.27
C VAL A 21 -14.89 37.23 59.12
N LYS A 22 -16.12 37.60 59.46
CA LYS A 22 -16.97 38.48 58.67
C LYS A 22 -16.59 39.92 59.02
N LEU A 23 -16.40 40.77 58.01
CA LEU A 23 -16.47 42.22 58.22
C LEU A 23 -17.21 42.86 57.04
N LYS A 24 -18.40 43.36 57.31
CA LYS A 24 -19.11 44.36 56.49
C LYS A 24 -19.11 45.66 57.30
N LEU A 25 -18.64 46.77 56.73
CA LEU A 25 -19.30 48.07 56.91
C LEU A 25 -18.88 49.05 55.80
N TYR A 26 -19.81 49.96 55.56
CA TYR A 26 -20.09 50.80 54.39
C TYR A 26 -19.38 52.17 54.39
N ALA A 27 -19.59 52.88 53.27
CA ALA A 27 -19.58 54.35 53.06
C ALA A 27 -18.21 54.97 52.69
N LEU A 28 -18.06 55.95 51.78
CA LEU A 28 -18.90 56.66 50.79
C LEU A 28 -17.92 57.66 50.08
N PHE A 29 -18.16 58.02 48.81
CA PHE A 29 -17.47 59.08 48.02
C PHE A 29 -15.96 58.84 47.74
N THR A 30 -15.40 59.03 46.55
CA THR A 30 -15.55 60.16 45.61
C THR A 30 -14.97 59.70 44.27
N GLY A 31 -15.52 60.19 43.16
CA GLY A 31 -15.14 59.76 41.82
C GLY A 31 -13.68 60.02 41.47
N ILE A 32 -13.11 59.09 40.70
CA ILE A 32 -12.10 59.32 39.67
C ILE A 32 -12.38 58.24 38.61
N MET A 33 -12.78 58.69 37.43
CA MET A 33 -12.91 57.87 36.24
C MET A 33 -11.51 57.74 35.63
N VAL A 34 -10.71 56.78 36.11
CA VAL A 34 -9.49 56.35 35.41
C VAL A 34 -9.91 55.31 34.38
N LEU A 35 -9.74 55.66 33.11
CA LEU A 35 -9.70 54.72 31.99
C LEU A 35 -8.49 53.79 32.20
N LEU A 36 -8.70 52.70 32.94
CA LEU A 36 -7.78 51.56 32.93
C LEU A 36 -8.04 50.81 31.63
N SER A 37 -7.24 51.16 30.62
CA SER A 37 -6.90 50.25 29.53
C SER A 37 -6.38 48.97 30.16
N ALA A 38 -7.24 47.94 30.20
CA ALA A 38 -6.84 46.58 30.50
C ALA A 38 -5.89 46.13 29.39
N CYS A 39 -4.60 46.30 29.59
CA CYS A 39 -3.61 45.43 28.99
C CYS A 39 -3.94 44.03 29.50
N ALA A 40 -4.60 43.24 28.67
CA ALA A 40 -4.70 41.81 28.86
C ALA A 40 -3.27 41.29 28.94
N PHE A 41 -2.79 41.05 30.15
CA PHE A 41 -1.57 40.28 30.36
C PHE A 41 -1.81 38.94 29.65
N PRO A 42 -0.95 38.54 28.69
CA PRO A 42 -0.97 37.15 28.25
C PRO A 42 -0.72 36.34 29.52
N GLY A 43 -1.71 35.52 29.90
CA GLY A 43 -1.49 34.49 30.90
C GLY A 43 -0.24 33.69 30.51
N PRO A 44 0.46 33.07 31.48
CA PRO A 44 1.61 32.23 31.14
C PRO A 44 1.19 31.35 29.99
N ALA A 45 1.88 31.48 28.85
CA ALA A 45 1.60 30.66 27.68
C ALA A 45 1.45 29.25 28.21
N LYS A 46 0.29 28.62 27.96
CA LYS A 46 0.15 27.17 28.14
C LYS A 46 1.44 26.61 27.55
N PRO A 47 2.22 25.80 28.28
CA PRO A 47 3.44 25.23 27.72
C PRO A 47 3.00 24.67 26.38
N VAL A 48 3.55 25.25 25.30
CA VAL A 48 3.30 24.77 23.95
C VAL A 48 3.54 23.29 24.08
N GLY A 49 2.46 22.51 23.94
CA GLY A 49 2.57 21.07 24.04
C GLY A 49 3.71 20.71 23.12
N ASP A 50 4.58 19.82 23.57
CA ASP A 50 5.61 19.28 22.71
C ASP A 50 4.88 18.57 21.56
N ASP A 51 4.51 19.33 20.52
CA ASP A 51 3.75 18.90 19.35
C ASP A 51 4.69 18.14 18.40
N THR A 52 5.80 17.63 18.93
CA THR A 52 6.66 16.70 18.23
C THR A 52 5.84 15.46 17.89
N PRO A 53 5.84 15.03 16.62
CA PRO A 53 5.11 13.85 16.18
C PRO A 53 5.58 12.61 16.93
N ASN A 54 4.69 11.96 17.67
CA ASN A 54 4.99 10.69 18.33
C ASN A 54 4.55 9.52 17.42
N LEU A 55 5.45 9.14 16.51
CA LEU A 55 5.18 8.08 15.52
C LEU A 55 4.86 6.73 16.17
N GLU A 56 5.50 6.40 17.29
CA GLU A 56 5.26 5.13 18.00
C GLU A 56 3.86 5.06 18.60
N ALA A 57 3.35 6.17 19.16
CA ALA A 57 1.99 6.25 19.65
C ALA A 57 0.95 6.29 18.52
N ALA A 58 1.31 6.88 17.38
CA ALA A 58 0.43 7.01 16.21
C ALA A 58 0.27 5.70 15.41
N ASN A 59 1.33 4.90 15.29
CA ASN A 59 1.36 3.71 14.43
C ASN A 59 0.22 2.70 14.67
N PRO A 60 -0.17 2.35 15.92
CA PRO A 60 -1.31 1.46 16.15
C PRO A 60 -2.65 2.03 15.67
N ILE A 61 -2.85 3.34 15.80
CA ILE A 61 -4.06 4.04 15.36
C ILE A 61 -4.12 4.01 13.83
N VAL A 62 -3.02 4.42 13.17
CA VAL A 62 -2.92 4.42 11.70
C VAL A 62 -3.06 3.02 11.13
N ALA A 63 -2.44 2.01 11.74
CA ALA A 63 -2.57 0.62 11.30
C ALA A 63 -4.01 0.13 11.40
N SER A 64 -4.70 0.42 12.51
CA SER A 64 -6.11 0.07 12.68
C SER A 64 -6.98 0.73 11.62
N ASP A 65 -6.77 2.02 11.35
CA ASP A 65 -7.53 2.78 10.36
C ASP A 65 -7.33 2.23 8.94
N LEU A 66 -6.09 2.05 8.49
CA LEU A 66 -5.80 1.47 7.15
C LEU A 66 -6.34 0.04 7.01
N LEU A 67 -6.26 -0.77 8.08
CA LEU A 67 -6.77 -2.13 8.05
C LEU A 67 -8.29 -2.19 8.02
N SER A 68 -8.98 -1.24 8.64
CA SER A 68 -10.45 -1.17 8.62
C SER A 68 -11.00 -1.19 7.18
N ILE A 69 -10.28 -0.58 6.24
CA ILE A 69 -10.60 -0.58 4.81
C ILE A 69 -10.06 -1.85 4.13
N PHE A 70 -8.81 -2.21 4.39
CA PHE A 70 -8.18 -3.36 3.74
C PHE A 70 -8.95 -4.68 3.95
N THR A 71 -9.50 -4.90 5.15
CA THR A 71 -10.21 -6.14 5.50
C THR A 71 -11.65 -6.18 4.95
N GLN A 72 -12.17 -5.08 4.43
CA GLN A 72 -13.42 -5.08 3.66
C GLN A 72 -13.19 -5.52 2.20
N ILE A 73 -11.98 -5.27 1.69
CA ILE A 73 -11.59 -5.55 0.31
C ILE A 73 -11.08 -6.99 0.15
N THR A 74 -10.46 -7.54 1.18
CA THR A 74 -9.81 -8.85 1.14
C THR A 74 -10.44 -9.82 2.13
N ILE A 75 -10.39 -11.12 1.84
CA ILE A 75 -11.01 -12.15 2.69
C ILE A 75 -9.90 -12.91 3.44
N PRO A 76 -9.99 -13.06 4.78
CA PRO A 76 -8.94 -13.69 5.59
C PRO A 76 -8.62 -15.14 5.21
N PHE A 77 -9.63 -15.94 4.86
CA PHE A 77 -9.48 -17.37 4.62
C PHE A 77 -8.90 -17.73 3.24
N SER A 78 -8.88 -16.79 2.31
CA SER A 78 -8.29 -16.97 0.98
C SER A 78 -6.91 -16.29 0.85
N THR A 79 -6.48 -15.54 1.87
CA THR A 79 -5.30 -14.67 1.77
C THR A 79 -4.32 -14.92 2.91
N THR A 80 -3.21 -15.61 2.62
CA THR A 80 -2.06 -15.63 3.54
C THR A 80 -1.23 -14.37 3.31
N ILE A 81 -1.05 -13.56 4.34
CA ILE A 81 -0.22 -12.36 4.32
C ILE A 81 1.23 -12.74 4.55
N GLN A 82 2.10 -12.29 3.67
CA GLN A 82 3.53 -12.49 3.79
C GLN A 82 4.17 -11.27 4.44
N VAL A 83 5.06 -11.49 5.40
CA VAL A 83 5.71 -10.41 6.15
C VAL A 83 7.21 -10.66 6.15
N SER A 84 7.99 -9.65 5.80
CA SER A 84 9.45 -9.71 5.89
C SER A 84 9.87 -9.99 7.33
N SER A 85 10.66 -11.04 7.55
CA SER A 85 11.22 -11.35 8.87
C SER A 85 12.27 -10.33 9.33
N LEU A 86 12.72 -9.46 8.42
CA LEU A 86 13.69 -8.41 8.68
C LEU A 86 13.04 -7.07 9.03
N ASP A 87 11.71 -6.94 8.87
CA ASP A 87 11.01 -5.70 9.16
C ASP A 87 10.44 -5.71 10.58
N GLU A 88 11.13 -4.97 11.46
CA GLU A 88 10.81 -4.85 12.88
C GLU A 88 10.10 -3.53 13.24
N ASN A 89 9.67 -2.76 12.23
CA ASN A 89 9.00 -1.48 12.42
C ASN A 89 7.71 -1.63 13.25
N SER A 90 7.49 -0.74 14.21
CA SER A 90 6.29 -0.71 15.07
C SER A 90 4.99 -0.62 14.28
N MET A 91 4.99 0.07 13.13
CA MET A 91 3.86 0.12 12.20
C MET A 91 3.56 -1.26 11.58
N VAL A 92 4.59 -1.99 11.16
CA VAL A 92 4.42 -3.35 10.61
C VAL A 92 3.97 -4.31 11.70
N LYS A 93 4.53 -4.21 12.92
CA LYS A 93 4.08 -4.98 14.08
C LYS A 93 2.60 -4.73 14.39
N ALA A 94 2.15 -3.47 14.37
CA ALA A 94 0.75 -3.11 14.57
C ALA A 94 -0.16 -3.65 13.45
N ALA A 95 0.23 -3.51 12.19
CA ALA A 95 -0.53 -4.02 11.06
C ALA A 95 -0.66 -5.57 11.09
N VAL A 96 0.44 -6.27 11.39
CA VAL A 96 0.42 -7.73 11.52
C VAL A 96 -0.49 -8.17 12.67
N LYS A 97 -0.44 -7.48 13.81
CA LYS A 97 -1.34 -7.77 14.93
C LYS A 97 -2.80 -7.62 14.51
N GLY A 98 -3.16 -6.50 13.86
CA GLY A 98 -4.53 -6.27 13.38
C GLY A 98 -4.99 -7.33 12.38
N LEU A 99 -4.14 -7.74 11.44
CA LEU A 99 -4.46 -8.81 10.47
C LEU A 99 -4.67 -10.16 11.17
N VAL A 100 -3.86 -10.52 12.17
CA VAL A 100 -4.06 -11.75 12.96
C VAL A 100 -5.38 -11.70 13.72
N ASP A 101 -5.70 -10.56 14.35
CA ASP A 101 -6.96 -10.38 15.09
C ASP A 101 -8.18 -10.53 14.17
N GLN A 102 -8.03 -10.22 12.87
CA GLN A 102 -9.05 -10.38 11.83
C GLN A 102 -9.03 -11.75 11.13
N GLY A 103 -8.20 -12.69 11.61
CA GLY A 103 -8.18 -14.09 11.16
C GLY A 103 -7.31 -14.38 9.94
N TYR A 104 -6.43 -13.46 9.52
CA TYR A 104 -5.52 -13.71 8.40
C TYR A 104 -4.39 -14.66 8.81
N GLY A 105 -4.05 -15.58 7.91
CA GLY A 105 -2.82 -16.37 8.04
C GLY A 105 -1.59 -15.49 7.80
N ILE A 106 -0.58 -15.57 8.68
CA ILE A 106 0.68 -14.82 8.52
C ILE A 106 1.82 -15.79 8.21
N GLN A 107 2.52 -15.54 7.09
CA GLN A 107 3.74 -16.24 6.72
C GLN A 107 4.93 -15.28 6.82
N ARG A 108 5.88 -15.58 7.70
CA ARG A 108 7.16 -14.87 7.73
C ARG A 108 8.06 -15.35 6.60
N VAL A 109 8.62 -14.41 5.86
CA VAL A 109 9.50 -14.68 4.72
C VAL A 109 10.82 -13.92 4.91
N THR A 110 11.95 -14.57 4.60
CA THR A 110 13.29 -13.99 4.77
C THR A 110 13.69 -13.02 3.65
N THR A 111 12.84 -12.88 2.63
CA THR A 111 13.04 -12.02 1.48
C THR A 111 11.80 -11.17 1.23
N ASP A 112 11.95 -10.11 0.45
CA ASP A 112 10.89 -9.18 0.05
C ASP A 112 9.97 -9.76 -1.05
N GLN A 113 9.70 -11.06 -1.00
CA GLN A 113 8.99 -11.80 -2.04
C GLN A 113 7.75 -12.50 -1.49
N GLY A 114 6.65 -12.33 -2.22
CA GLY A 114 5.37 -12.87 -1.87
C GLY A 114 4.23 -12.22 -2.65
N ALA A 115 3.30 -13.01 -3.18
CA ALA A 115 2.14 -12.50 -3.91
C ALA A 115 1.27 -11.57 -3.02
N ASN A 116 1.31 -11.78 -1.70
CA ASN A 116 0.60 -10.99 -0.70
C ASN A 116 1.57 -10.43 0.34
N LEU A 117 2.74 -9.95 -0.09
CA LEU A 117 3.70 -9.32 0.81
C LEU A 117 3.13 -8.00 1.34
N LEU A 118 3.01 -7.91 2.66
CA LEU A 118 2.70 -6.68 3.37
C LEU A 118 3.87 -5.70 3.24
N ARG A 119 3.60 -4.53 2.69
CA ARG A 119 4.49 -3.38 2.67
C ARG A 119 3.79 -2.20 3.30
N VAL A 120 4.47 -1.52 4.21
CA VAL A 120 4.01 -0.24 4.75
C VAL A 120 5.03 0.83 4.40
N ILE A 121 4.59 1.82 3.63
CA ILE A 121 5.42 2.95 3.21
C ILE A 121 4.92 4.18 3.94
N ARG A 122 5.86 4.93 4.53
CA ARG A 122 5.60 6.23 5.15
C ARG A 122 6.38 7.30 4.41
N THR A 123 5.68 8.31 3.91
CA THR A 123 6.28 9.49 3.28
C THR A 123 5.79 10.77 3.97
N GLN A 124 6.59 11.81 3.89
CA GLN A 124 6.25 13.14 4.41
C GLN A 124 6.07 14.05 3.18
N PRO A 125 4.81 14.29 2.73
CA PRO A 125 4.55 14.95 1.46
C PRO A 125 4.66 16.47 1.50
N THR A 126 4.77 17.06 2.69
CA THR A 126 4.80 18.50 2.93
C THR A 126 5.99 18.87 3.82
N ASP A 127 6.39 20.14 3.81
CA ASP A 127 7.38 20.66 4.75
C ASP A 127 6.85 20.68 6.21
N ASP A 128 5.54 20.50 6.39
CA ASP A 128 4.94 20.27 7.70
C ASP A 128 5.45 18.95 8.31
N LYS A 129 5.98 19.05 9.52
CA LYS A 129 6.60 17.93 10.24
C LYS A 129 5.57 17.01 10.87
N SER A 130 4.32 17.42 11.05
CA SER A 130 3.28 16.56 11.60
C SER A 130 2.57 15.70 10.55
N MET A 131 2.72 16.03 9.27
CA MET A 131 1.92 15.44 8.19
C MET A 131 2.62 14.25 7.54
N TYR A 132 2.05 13.05 7.67
CA TYR A 132 2.60 11.81 7.14
C TYR A 132 1.58 11.04 6.31
N ARG A 133 1.95 10.67 5.09
CA ARG A 133 1.18 9.73 4.28
C ARG A 133 1.62 8.32 4.60
N TYR A 134 0.66 7.49 4.98
CA TYR A 134 0.88 6.05 5.14
C TYR A 134 0.22 5.30 3.99
N THR A 135 0.94 4.34 3.44
CA THR A 135 0.48 3.46 2.36
C THR A 135 0.68 2.02 2.80
N LEU A 136 -0.42 1.28 2.92
CA LEU A 136 -0.45 -0.15 3.16
C LEU A 136 -0.69 -0.87 1.83
N LYS A 137 0.23 -1.74 1.45
CA LYS A 137 0.18 -2.52 0.23
C LYS A 137 0.26 -4.01 0.54
N VAL A 138 -0.68 -4.77 -0.01
CA VAL A 138 -0.67 -6.24 0.01
C VAL A 138 -1.08 -6.71 -1.38
N GLY A 139 -0.15 -7.35 -2.09
CA GLY A 139 -0.37 -7.75 -3.47
C GLY A 139 -0.70 -6.56 -4.38
N ASN A 140 -1.87 -6.60 -5.00
CA ASN A 140 -2.40 -5.53 -5.86
C ASN A 140 -3.19 -4.47 -5.10
N VAL A 141 -3.63 -4.74 -3.87
CA VAL A 141 -4.42 -3.80 -3.08
C VAL A 141 -3.50 -2.80 -2.40
N VAL A 142 -3.80 -1.53 -2.61
CA VAL A 142 -3.12 -0.40 -1.98
C VAL A 142 -4.16 0.47 -1.30
N VAL A 143 -3.95 0.74 -0.01
CA VAL A 143 -4.76 1.66 0.78
C VAL A 143 -3.81 2.73 1.31
N SER A 144 -4.11 4.00 1.07
CA SER A 144 -3.32 5.10 1.61
C SER A 144 -4.19 6.22 2.15
N ARG A 145 -3.65 6.95 3.13
CA ARG A 145 -4.28 8.14 3.72
C ARG A 145 -3.20 9.04 4.32
N LEU A 146 -3.46 10.35 4.32
CA LEU A 146 -2.63 11.35 4.99
C LEU A 146 -3.10 11.52 6.43
N TYR A 147 -2.17 11.63 7.36
CA TYR A 147 -2.44 11.83 8.77
C TYR A 147 -1.67 13.03 9.31
N ASP A 148 -2.32 13.78 10.19
CA ASP A 148 -1.69 14.74 11.09
C ASP A 148 -1.31 14.02 12.39
N ILE A 149 -0.02 13.96 12.68
CA ILE A 149 0.55 13.23 13.81
C ILE A 149 1.07 14.21 14.86
N SER A 150 0.54 14.08 16.06
CA SER A 150 0.97 14.81 17.24
C SER A 150 1.46 13.87 18.34
N ASN A 151 1.83 14.43 19.48
CA ASN A 151 2.11 13.66 20.70
C ASN A 151 0.90 12.87 21.23
N ARG A 152 -0.32 13.22 20.80
CA ARG A 152 -1.59 12.59 21.21
C ARG A 152 -2.04 11.44 20.31
N GLY A 153 -1.40 11.26 19.15
CA GLY A 153 -1.75 10.20 18.20
C GLY A 153 -1.83 10.70 16.77
N ALA A 154 -2.70 10.09 15.98
CA ALA A 154 -2.91 10.42 14.57
C ALA A 154 -4.37 10.82 14.32
N LEU A 155 -4.57 11.83 13.47
CA LEU A 155 -5.88 12.21 12.93
C LEU A 155 -5.84 12.19 11.41
N PRO A 156 -6.92 11.77 10.73
CA PRO A 156 -6.96 11.77 9.29
C PRO A 156 -6.95 13.20 8.74
N ALA A 157 -6.11 13.43 7.74
CA ALA A 157 -5.93 14.70 7.05
C ALA A 157 -6.23 14.61 5.55
N SER A 158 -6.71 13.46 5.07
CA SER A 158 -7.23 13.26 3.72
C SER A 158 -8.32 12.19 3.68
N VAL A 159 -9.07 12.16 2.57
CA VAL A 159 -9.84 10.99 2.15
C VAL A 159 -8.93 9.77 1.98
N PHE A 160 -9.52 8.57 2.03
CA PHE A 160 -8.80 7.36 1.66
C PHE A 160 -8.56 7.32 0.14
N GLU A 161 -7.39 6.85 -0.25
CA GLU A 161 -7.07 6.49 -1.63
C GLU A 161 -6.93 4.98 -1.70
N ILE A 162 -7.81 4.33 -2.46
CA ILE A 162 -7.83 2.89 -2.66
C ILE A 162 -7.48 2.58 -4.10
N SER A 163 -6.59 1.60 -4.28
CA SER A 163 -6.18 1.12 -5.58
C SER A 163 -6.10 -0.40 -5.61
N GLY A 164 -6.30 -0.99 -6.80
CA GLY A 164 -6.35 -2.45 -6.97
C GLY A 164 -7.66 -3.12 -6.54
N SER A 165 -8.67 -2.35 -6.16
CA SER A 165 -10.03 -2.83 -5.86
C SER A 165 -11.06 -1.76 -6.22
N LEU A 166 -12.25 -2.20 -6.65
CA LEU A 166 -13.44 -1.37 -6.86
C LEU A 166 -14.56 -1.72 -5.87
N ILE A 167 -14.27 -2.57 -4.88
CA ILE A 167 -15.22 -2.92 -3.82
C ILE A 167 -15.48 -1.66 -3.00
N ALA A 168 -16.77 -1.32 -2.85
CA ALA A 168 -17.18 -0.20 -2.03
C ALA A 168 -16.75 -0.43 -0.56
N ALA A 169 -15.91 0.44 -0.03
CA ALA A 169 -15.51 0.42 1.38
C ALA A 169 -16.31 1.44 2.20
N ASP A 170 -16.78 1.02 3.37
CA ASP A 170 -17.37 1.89 4.38
C ASP A 170 -16.27 2.42 5.31
N ILE A 171 -16.32 3.71 5.62
CA ILE A 171 -15.34 4.36 6.49
C ILE A 171 -15.93 4.48 7.88
N ASP A 172 -15.24 3.93 8.88
CA ASP A 172 -15.57 4.12 10.27
C ASP A 172 -14.49 4.93 11.00
N ASP A 173 -14.60 6.26 10.93
CA ASP A 173 -13.74 7.20 11.66
C ASP A 173 -14.17 7.39 13.13
N SER A 174 -15.16 6.64 13.64
CA SER A 174 -15.69 6.83 15.02
C SER A 174 -14.67 6.53 16.12
N HIS A 175 -13.59 5.83 15.78
CA HIS A 175 -12.49 5.51 16.69
C HIS A 175 -11.53 6.70 16.92
N PHE A 176 -11.62 7.77 16.12
CA PHE A 176 -10.87 9.01 16.36
C PHE A 176 -11.60 9.86 17.41
N THR A 177 -10.98 10.02 18.59
CA THR A 177 -11.59 10.71 19.74
C THR A 177 -11.57 12.24 19.66
N GLU A 178 -10.86 12.83 18.68
CA GLU A 178 -10.74 14.27 18.48
C GLU A 178 -11.46 14.72 17.20
N ASN A 179 -11.76 16.03 17.09
CA ASN A 179 -12.50 16.70 16.00
C ASN A 179 -11.92 16.42 14.60
N TYR A 180 -12.15 15.22 14.06
CA TYR A 180 -11.77 14.88 12.70
C TYR A 180 -12.67 15.65 11.73
N ASN A 181 -12.10 16.06 10.59
CA ASN A 181 -12.86 16.77 9.58
C ASN A 181 -13.76 15.76 8.82
N PRO A 182 -15.10 15.88 8.87
CA PRO A 182 -16.01 14.93 8.23
C PRO A 182 -15.84 14.89 6.70
N GLN A 183 -15.21 15.90 6.10
CA GLN A 183 -14.86 15.94 4.67
C GLN A 183 -13.88 14.82 4.27
N PHE A 184 -13.11 14.29 5.23
CA PHE A 184 -12.17 13.19 5.00
C PHE A 184 -12.81 11.81 5.15
N LYS A 185 -14.10 11.73 5.47
CA LYS A 185 -14.90 10.50 5.49
C LYS A 185 -15.39 10.15 4.08
N ALA A 186 -14.46 9.99 3.15
CA ALA A 186 -14.74 9.56 1.79
C ALA A 186 -13.60 8.69 1.24
N VAL A 187 -13.93 7.92 0.21
CA VAL A 187 -12.99 7.08 -0.53
C VAL A 187 -12.86 7.61 -1.95
N THR A 188 -11.63 7.79 -2.38
CA THR A 188 -11.28 7.97 -3.79
C THR A 188 -10.69 6.68 -4.32
N TYR A 189 -11.33 6.10 -5.33
CA TYR A 189 -10.76 4.99 -6.08
C TYR A 189 -9.83 5.55 -7.15
N THR A 190 -8.54 5.27 -7.00
CA THR A 190 -7.59 5.59 -8.05
C THR A 190 -7.38 4.34 -8.88
N SER A 191 -7.70 4.43 -10.18
CA SER A 191 -6.94 3.68 -11.19
C SER A 191 -5.49 3.98 -10.86
N ILE A 192 -4.65 2.97 -10.64
CA ILE A 192 -3.35 3.22 -10.02
C ILE A 192 -2.56 4.23 -10.90
N SER A 193 -2.61 5.49 -10.49
CA SER A 193 -2.11 6.65 -11.20
C SER A 193 -2.01 7.76 -10.16
N THR A 194 -0.99 7.63 -9.32
CA THR A 194 -0.40 8.77 -8.62
C THR A 194 1.09 8.78 -8.98
N GLU A 195 1.58 9.97 -9.27
CA GLU A 195 2.96 10.23 -9.66
C GLU A 195 3.96 9.56 -8.71
N SER A 196 5.02 9.02 -9.30
CA SER A 196 6.13 8.24 -8.72
C SER A 196 6.03 6.70 -8.68
N GLU A 197 4.87 6.05 -8.75
CA GLU A 197 4.79 4.59 -8.96
C GLU A 197 3.54 4.21 -9.77
N ARG A 198 3.69 4.03 -11.09
CA ARG A 198 2.64 3.40 -11.90
C ARG A 198 2.59 1.89 -11.62
N PRO A 199 1.40 1.29 -11.55
CA PRO A 199 1.21 -0.13 -11.27
C PRO A 199 1.66 -1.02 -12.41
N THR A 200 1.83 -2.29 -12.07
CA THR A 200 1.49 -3.42 -12.94
C THR A 200 -0.01 -3.45 -13.20
N ALA A 201 -0.45 -3.15 -14.42
CA ALA A 201 -1.73 -3.67 -14.90
C ALA A 201 -1.54 -5.16 -15.17
N ILE A 202 -1.83 -5.99 -14.16
CA ILE A 202 -2.17 -7.40 -14.39
C ILE A 202 -3.56 -7.56 -13.77
N SER A 203 -4.58 -7.45 -14.61
CA SER A 203 -5.93 -7.88 -14.30
C SER A 203 -5.95 -9.39 -14.28
N LEU A 204 -5.78 -10.01 -13.12
CA LEU A 204 -6.07 -11.44 -12.96
C LEU A 204 -7.59 -11.60 -12.86
N ILE A 205 -8.13 -12.37 -13.80
CA ILE A 205 -9.47 -12.94 -13.78
C ILE A 205 -9.74 -13.49 -12.38
N THR A 206 -10.74 -12.96 -11.69
CA THR A 206 -11.24 -13.53 -10.44
C THR A 206 -12.24 -14.64 -10.76
N ASP A 207 -12.35 -15.64 -9.88
CA ASP A 207 -13.30 -16.75 -10.02
C ASP A 207 -14.77 -16.25 -10.19
N ASP A 208 -15.08 -15.05 -9.68
CA ASP A 208 -16.36 -14.34 -9.83
C ASP A 208 -16.68 -13.89 -11.28
N LEU A 209 -15.70 -13.82 -12.17
CA LEU A 209 -15.93 -13.58 -13.61
C LEU A 209 -16.22 -14.90 -14.35
N VAL A 210 -15.60 -16.00 -13.93
CA VAL A 210 -15.82 -17.34 -14.50
C VAL A 210 -17.23 -17.85 -14.18
N ASP A 211 -17.69 -17.61 -12.95
CA ASP A 211 -19.06 -17.94 -12.51
C ASP A 211 -20.13 -17.07 -13.22
N ARG A 212 -19.83 -15.81 -13.54
CA ARG A 212 -20.75 -14.94 -14.30
C ARG A 212 -20.81 -15.27 -15.79
N VAL A 213 -19.69 -15.66 -16.40
CA VAL A 213 -19.66 -16.10 -17.81
C VAL A 213 -20.37 -17.45 -17.98
N SER A 214 -20.20 -18.37 -17.05
CA SER A 214 -20.92 -19.65 -17.07
C SER A 214 -22.43 -19.48 -16.78
N SER A 215 -22.80 -18.52 -15.93
CA SER A 215 -24.21 -18.15 -15.72
C SER A 215 -24.84 -17.47 -16.95
N ALA A 216 -24.09 -16.59 -17.64
CA ALA A 216 -24.54 -15.92 -18.86
C ALA A 216 -24.60 -16.85 -20.09
N ALA A 217 -23.75 -17.88 -20.15
CA ALA A 217 -23.77 -18.86 -21.24
C ALA A 217 -25.01 -19.77 -21.25
N THR A 218 -25.82 -19.75 -20.18
CA THR A 218 -27.03 -20.59 -20.06
C THR A 218 -28.28 -19.89 -20.61
N GLN A 219 -28.23 -18.58 -20.89
CA GLN A 219 -29.36 -17.83 -21.44
C GLN A 219 -28.94 -17.11 -22.73
N GLY A 220 -29.18 -17.78 -23.86
CA GLY A 220 -28.90 -17.26 -25.19
C GLY A 220 -29.66 -15.96 -25.49
N ALA A 221 -28.96 -14.82 -25.42
CA ALA A 221 -29.32 -13.59 -26.12
C ALA A 221 -28.04 -12.75 -26.34
N SER A 222 -27.84 -12.31 -27.57
CA SER A 222 -26.62 -11.69 -28.10
C SER A 222 -26.11 -10.49 -27.31
N THR A 223 -24.87 -10.56 -26.81
CA THR A 223 -24.15 -9.47 -26.14
C THR A 223 -23.09 -8.83 -27.05
N GLN A 224 -23.51 -8.19 -28.14
CA GLN A 224 -22.63 -7.37 -28.98
C GLN A 224 -22.39 -5.95 -28.42
N ALA A 225 -22.69 -5.68 -27.15
CA ALA A 225 -22.67 -4.32 -26.58
C ALA A 225 -21.99 -4.18 -25.21
N ILE A 226 -21.24 -5.19 -24.73
CA ILE A 226 -20.49 -5.09 -23.47
C ILE A 226 -19.07 -5.63 -23.69
N ASN A 227 -18.19 -4.86 -24.32
CA ASN A 227 -16.77 -5.23 -24.44
C ASN A 227 -15.84 -4.06 -24.83
N SER A 228 -15.84 -2.97 -24.05
CA SER A 228 -14.90 -1.85 -24.25
C SER A 228 -14.08 -1.50 -23.01
N SER A 229 -13.91 -2.44 -22.06
CA SER A 229 -13.11 -2.23 -20.84
C SER A 229 -12.16 -3.36 -20.48
N GLN A 230 -12.06 -4.42 -21.30
CA GLN A 230 -10.96 -5.38 -21.19
C GLN A 230 -9.78 -4.82 -21.99
N VAL A 231 -8.71 -4.43 -21.29
CA VAL A 231 -7.39 -4.39 -21.95
C VAL A 231 -7.02 -5.85 -22.18
N GLU A 232 -7.40 -6.37 -23.34
CA GLU A 232 -6.99 -7.68 -23.81
C GLU A 232 -5.45 -7.64 -23.92
N ILE A 233 -4.75 -8.34 -23.03
CA ILE A 233 -3.30 -8.48 -23.14
C ILE A 233 -3.05 -9.42 -24.31
N THR A 234 -2.56 -8.88 -25.43
CA THR A 234 -2.29 -9.66 -26.63
C THR A 234 -1.26 -10.75 -26.34
N ASN A 235 -1.65 -12.01 -26.57
CA ASN A 235 -0.73 -13.13 -26.50
C ASN A 235 0.17 -13.18 -27.75
N LEU A 236 1.45 -12.85 -27.58
CA LEU A 236 2.44 -12.86 -28.68
C LEU A 236 2.72 -14.25 -29.27
N PHE A 237 2.23 -15.32 -28.65
CA PHE A 237 2.34 -16.65 -29.23
C PHE A 237 1.55 -16.75 -30.55
N ASN A 238 0.36 -16.14 -30.61
CA ASN A 238 -0.53 -16.16 -31.79
C ASN A 238 -0.70 -14.79 -32.46
N GLY A 239 -0.14 -13.73 -31.88
CA GLY A 239 -0.33 -12.35 -32.33
C GLY A 239 0.95 -11.61 -32.70
N GLU A 240 0.77 -10.34 -33.08
CA GLU A 240 1.85 -9.38 -33.32
C GLU A 240 2.04 -8.48 -32.09
N SER A 241 3.21 -7.82 -32.02
CA SER A 241 3.55 -6.89 -30.94
C SER A 241 2.62 -5.68 -30.96
N VAL A 242 2.03 -5.35 -29.81
CA VAL A 242 1.24 -4.11 -29.68
C VAL A 242 2.13 -2.87 -29.69
N PHE A 243 3.45 -3.06 -29.56
CA PHE A 243 4.46 -2.02 -29.61
C PHE A 243 5.20 -1.95 -30.94
N GLN A 244 4.65 -2.54 -32.01
CA GLN A 244 5.29 -2.56 -33.32
C GLN A 244 5.59 -1.14 -33.85
N SER A 245 4.65 -0.21 -33.66
CA SER A 245 4.81 1.21 -34.01
C SER A 245 5.97 1.90 -33.29
N ILE A 246 6.30 1.46 -32.07
CA ILE A 246 7.47 1.93 -31.33
C ILE A 246 8.74 1.30 -31.92
N THR A 247 8.73 -0.01 -32.16
CA THR A 247 9.92 -0.70 -32.69
C THR A 247 10.30 -0.24 -34.10
N ASP A 248 9.36 0.25 -34.91
CA ASP A 248 9.64 0.76 -36.26
C ASP A 248 10.54 2.02 -36.26
N THR A 249 10.40 2.85 -35.22
CA THR A 249 11.15 4.10 -35.06
C THR A 249 12.44 3.94 -34.24
N HIS A 250 12.72 2.74 -33.75
CA HIS A 250 13.86 2.43 -32.89
C HIS A 250 14.77 1.37 -33.52
N ASN A 251 16.03 1.36 -33.11
CA ASN A 251 16.98 0.28 -33.38
C ASN A 251 17.10 -0.60 -32.13
N GLN A 252 17.05 -1.91 -32.32
CA GLN A 252 17.36 -2.86 -31.26
C GLN A 252 18.86 -2.86 -30.99
N MET A 253 19.26 -2.43 -29.80
CA MET A 253 20.65 -2.30 -29.38
C MET A 253 21.18 -3.54 -28.67
N ALA A 254 20.32 -4.25 -27.94
CA ALA A 254 20.68 -5.44 -27.19
C ALA A 254 19.48 -6.38 -27.02
N ARG A 255 19.77 -7.67 -26.83
CA ARG A 255 18.80 -8.70 -26.44
C ARG A 255 19.42 -9.59 -25.37
N GLN A 256 18.67 -9.82 -24.29
CA GLN A 256 19.07 -10.72 -23.21
C GLN A 256 17.88 -11.62 -22.85
N VAL A 257 18.14 -12.91 -22.65
CA VAL A 257 17.11 -13.83 -22.15
C VAL A 257 17.41 -14.16 -20.70
N LEU A 258 16.41 -14.01 -19.84
CA LEU A 258 16.44 -14.42 -18.44
C LEU A 258 15.64 -15.71 -18.30
N VAL A 259 16.31 -16.80 -17.94
CA VAL A 259 15.66 -18.11 -17.82
C VAL A 259 15.16 -18.29 -16.40
N PHE A 260 13.91 -18.67 -16.25
CA PHE A 260 13.30 -18.93 -14.94
C PHE A 260 13.21 -20.44 -14.69
N PRO A 261 13.24 -20.88 -13.42
CA PRO A 261 12.92 -22.27 -13.09
C PRO A 261 11.49 -22.64 -13.53
N ASN A 262 11.23 -23.94 -13.63
CA ASN A 262 9.91 -24.43 -14.00
C ASN A 262 8.86 -23.95 -12.99
N ASP A 263 7.68 -23.58 -13.47
CA ASP A 263 6.55 -23.13 -12.64
C ASP A 263 6.93 -22.06 -11.59
N SER A 264 7.92 -21.23 -11.93
CA SER A 264 8.48 -20.24 -11.02
C SER A 264 8.50 -18.84 -11.64
N MET A 265 8.18 -17.86 -10.79
CA MET A 265 8.37 -16.43 -11.02
C MET A 265 9.57 -15.90 -10.21
N VAL A 266 10.33 -16.77 -9.55
CA VAL A 266 11.48 -16.40 -8.73
C VAL A 266 12.66 -16.07 -9.63
N MET A 267 13.16 -14.85 -9.50
CA MET A 267 14.36 -14.40 -10.19
C MET A 267 15.60 -14.74 -9.37
N GLY A 268 16.38 -15.72 -9.83
CA GLY A 268 17.64 -16.13 -9.21
C GLY A 268 18.74 -15.09 -9.37
N ASP A 269 19.82 -15.22 -8.58
CA ASP A 269 20.90 -14.23 -8.54
C ASP A 269 21.65 -14.10 -9.87
N THR A 270 21.77 -15.18 -10.64
CA THR A 270 22.30 -15.14 -12.02
C THR A 270 21.50 -14.18 -12.89
N ASN A 271 20.17 -14.21 -12.84
CA ASN A 271 19.34 -13.30 -13.62
C ASN A 271 19.51 -11.85 -13.14
N LYS A 272 19.68 -11.61 -11.84
CA LYS A 272 19.92 -10.25 -11.32
C LYS A 272 21.25 -9.67 -11.83
N LEU A 273 22.28 -10.50 -11.92
CA LEU A 273 23.56 -10.11 -12.54
C LEU A 273 23.39 -9.80 -14.02
N LEU A 274 22.65 -10.63 -14.76
CA LEU A 274 22.35 -10.37 -16.18
C LEU A 274 21.59 -9.05 -16.39
N VAL A 275 20.62 -8.72 -15.50
CA VAL A 275 19.95 -7.41 -15.56
C VAL A 275 20.92 -6.27 -15.29
N ARG A 276 21.78 -6.39 -14.28
CA ARG A 276 22.81 -5.38 -13.99
C ARG A 276 23.69 -5.14 -15.23
N ASP A 277 24.17 -6.21 -15.84
CA ASP A 277 25.10 -6.13 -16.96
C ASP A 277 24.41 -5.58 -18.23
N PHE A 278 23.14 -5.94 -18.44
CA PHE A 278 22.31 -5.39 -19.52
C PHE A 278 22.17 -3.87 -19.44
N LEU A 279 22.02 -3.33 -18.22
CA LEU A 279 21.85 -1.89 -17.98
C LEU A 279 23.13 -1.05 -18.17
N ILE A 280 24.31 -1.66 -18.34
CA ILE A 280 25.55 -0.92 -18.63
C ILE A 280 25.42 -0.08 -19.91
N SER A 281 24.63 -0.56 -20.89
CA SER A 281 24.43 0.11 -22.19
C SER A 281 23.21 1.03 -22.26
N TYR A 282 22.42 1.09 -21.18
CA TYR A 282 21.18 1.86 -21.08
C TYR A 282 21.46 3.36 -20.97
N LYS A 283 20.74 4.15 -21.77
CA LYS A 283 20.77 5.61 -21.73
C LYS A 283 19.41 6.16 -21.33
N THR A 284 19.37 6.81 -20.17
CA THR A 284 18.18 7.49 -19.67
C THR A 284 17.67 8.52 -20.69
N GLY A 285 16.36 8.50 -20.94
CA GLY A 285 15.68 9.47 -21.82
C GLY A 285 15.61 9.09 -23.30
N SER A 286 16.57 8.33 -23.83
CA SER A 286 16.57 7.88 -25.24
C SER A 286 16.15 6.43 -25.43
N ASP A 287 16.32 5.61 -24.41
CA ASP A 287 16.16 4.17 -24.52
C ASP A 287 14.83 3.71 -23.92
N GLN A 288 14.29 2.64 -24.50
CA GLN A 288 13.17 1.88 -23.99
C GLN A 288 13.58 0.42 -23.85
N ILE A 289 13.07 -0.25 -22.83
CA ILE A 289 13.31 -1.67 -22.55
C ILE A 289 12.00 -2.41 -22.79
N ARG A 290 12.00 -3.34 -23.72
CA ARG A 290 10.88 -4.24 -23.98
C ARG A 290 11.11 -5.56 -23.26
N LEU A 291 10.07 -6.03 -22.57
CA LEU A 291 10.04 -7.27 -21.81
C LEU A 291 8.96 -8.17 -22.39
N VAL A 292 9.36 -9.36 -22.83
CA VAL A 292 8.42 -10.39 -23.25
C VAL A 292 8.51 -11.56 -22.29
N GLY A 293 7.54 -11.64 -21.37
CA GLY A 293 7.38 -12.77 -20.47
C GLY A 293 6.89 -14.00 -21.23
N CYS A 294 7.59 -15.14 -21.07
CA CYS A 294 7.29 -16.35 -21.80
C CYS A 294 7.03 -17.53 -20.85
N SER A 295 5.92 -18.25 -21.08
CA SER A 295 5.66 -19.56 -20.49
C SER A 295 4.99 -20.47 -21.51
N ASN A 296 5.75 -21.42 -22.05
CA ASN A 296 5.32 -22.28 -23.14
C ASN A 296 5.58 -23.74 -22.75
N GLY A 297 4.55 -24.58 -22.88
CA GLY A 297 4.58 -25.99 -22.49
C GLY A 297 3.59 -26.32 -21.37
N SER A 298 3.65 -27.54 -20.83
CA SER A 298 2.75 -27.96 -19.75
C SER A 298 3.08 -27.25 -18.43
N THR A 299 2.07 -26.78 -17.72
CA THR A 299 2.18 -26.29 -16.34
C THR A 299 1.12 -26.98 -15.48
N ASN A 300 1.45 -27.22 -14.21
CA ASN A 300 0.53 -27.78 -13.22
C ASN A 300 -0.08 -26.70 -12.31
N LEU A 301 0.23 -25.42 -12.55
CA LEU A 301 -0.28 -24.33 -11.71
C LEU A 301 -1.67 -23.88 -12.18
N ALA A 302 -2.55 -23.62 -11.22
CA ALA A 302 -3.89 -23.10 -11.48
C ALA A 302 -3.89 -21.73 -12.18
N ILE A 303 -2.83 -20.92 -11.96
CA ILE A 303 -2.62 -19.62 -12.63
C ILE A 303 -2.33 -19.75 -14.14
N GLY A 304 -2.04 -20.97 -14.61
CA GLY A 304 -1.73 -21.26 -16.00
C GLY A 304 -0.44 -20.61 -16.50
N ASN A 305 -0.17 -20.83 -17.80
CA ASN A 305 1.01 -20.26 -18.45
C ASN A 305 0.93 -18.74 -18.62
N GLU A 306 -0.28 -18.20 -18.75
CA GLU A 306 -0.52 -16.76 -18.81
C GLU A 306 -0.03 -16.06 -17.54
N GLY A 307 -0.50 -16.50 -16.37
CA GLY A 307 -0.08 -15.95 -15.09
C GLY A 307 1.44 -16.07 -14.87
N LEU A 308 2.04 -17.19 -15.29
CA LEU A 308 3.50 -17.39 -15.24
C LEU A 308 4.27 -16.44 -16.16
N ALA A 309 3.81 -16.26 -17.41
CA ALA A 309 4.45 -15.38 -18.37
C ALA A 309 4.42 -13.92 -17.88
N LEU A 310 3.25 -13.44 -17.48
CA LEU A 310 3.05 -12.07 -17.01
C LEU A 310 3.79 -11.81 -15.69
N GLY A 311 3.70 -12.74 -14.74
CA GLY A 311 4.37 -12.59 -13.44
C GLY A 311 5.90 -12.60 -13.55
N ARG A 312 6.48 -13.36 -14.49
CA ARG A 312 7.93 -13.30 -14.78
C ARG A 312 8.33 -11.95 -15.36
N ALA A 313 7.58 -11.41 -16.33
CA ALA A 313 7.85 -10.10 -16.90
C ALA A 313 7.77 -8.99 -15.83
N ALA A 314 6.72 -9.02 -15.00
CA ALA A 314 6.57 -8.09 -13.87
C ALA A 314 7.76 -8.17 -12.91
N ARG A 315 8.23 -9.38 -12.57
CA ARG A 315 9.39 -9.53 -11.69
C ARG A 315 10.66 -8.88 -12.25
N VAL A 316 10.87 -8.98 -13.55
CA VAL A 316 12.02 -8.35 -14.23
C VAL A 316 11.84 -6.83 -14.30
N ALA A 317 10.62 -6.34 -14.54
CA ALA A 317 10.31 -4.91 -14.49
C ALA A 317 10.60 -4.30 -13.10
N ASP A 318 10.26 -5.00 -12.02
CA ASP A 318 10.57 -4.56 -10.65
C ASP A 318 12.09 -4.49 -10.37
N GLU A 319 12.87 -5.42 -10.93
CA GLU A 319 14.33 -5.40 -10.81
C GLU A 319 14.94 -4.23 -11.59
N LEU A 320 14.44 -3.93 -12.79
CA LEU A 320 14.86 -2.79 -13.59
C LEU A 320 14.54 -1.46 -12.88
N GLN A 321 13.34 -1.32 -12.31
CA GLN A 321 12.92 -0.13 -11.58
C GLN A 321 13.77 0.11 -10.33
N ARG A 322 14.08 -0.95 -9.56
CA ARG A 322 15.00 -0.85 -8.40
C ARG A 322 16.41 -0.42 -8.78
N ARG A 323 16.78 -0.51 -10.05
CA ARG A 323 18.06 -0.07 -10.62
C ARG A 323 17.98 1.29 -11.33
N GLY A 324 16.86 1.99 -11.18
CA GLY A 324 16.68 3.35 -11.67
C GLY A 324 16.13 3.46 -13.09
N VAL A 325 15.64 2.37 -13.70
CA VAL A 325 14.92 2.46 -14.98
C VAL A 325 13.50 2.97 -14.72
N PRO A 326 13.09 4.11 -15.33
CA PRO A 326 11.73 4.60 -15.18
C PRO A 326 10.69 3.64 -15.79
N ARG A 327 9.52 3.49 -15.15
CA ARG A 327 8.47 2.55 -15.61
C ARG A 327 7.92 2.88 -17.00
N ASP A 328 7.82 4.16 -17.35
CA ASP A 328 7.41 4.63 -18.68
C ASP A 328 8.42 4.25 -19.78
N ARG A 329 9.61 3.76 -19.41
CA ARG A 329 10.63 3.22 -20.31
C ARG A 329 10.63 1.71 -20.37
N ILE A 330 9.71 1.03 -19.68
CA ILE A 330 9.58 -0.43 -19.70
C ILE A 330 8.26 -0.76 -20.41
N LEU A 331 8.33 -1.58 -21.46
CA LEU A 331 7.19 -2.08 -22.22
C LEU A 331 7.06 -3.58 -21.94
N ASP A 332 5.93 -4.02 -21.40
CA ASP A 332 5.69 -5.40 -20.97
C ASP A 332 4.65 -6.10 -21.86
N GLU A 333 5.02 -7.28 -22.35
CA GLU A 333 4.16 -8.16 -23.14
C GLU A 333 4.28 -9.60 -22.62
N GLY A 334 3.30 -10.44 -23.00
CA GLY A 334 3.30 -11.85 -22.67
C GLY A 334 3.23 -12.74 -23.91
N CYS A 335 3.87 -13.90 -23.82
CA CYS A 335 3.82 -14.99 -24.79
C CYS A 335 3.57 -16.28 -24.01
N TRP A 336 2.43 -16.92 -24.22
CA TRP A 336 2.11 -18.15 -23.51
C TRP A 336 1.37 -19.16 -24.37
N ALA A 337 1.67 -20.43 -24.16
CA ALA A 337 0.99 -21.53 -24.81
C ALA A 337 1.10 -22.82 -23.99
N PRO A 338 0.13 -23.75 -24.13
CA PRO A 338 0.25 -25.08 -23.54
C PRO A 338 1.30 -25.96 -24.25
N VAL A 339 1.88 -25.48 -25.35
CA VAL A 339 2.89 -26.17 -26.18
C VAL A 339 4.18 -25.36 -26.27
N SER A 340 5.27 -25.99 -26.72
CA SER A 340 6.54 -25.28 -26.97
C SER A 340 6.40 -24.23 -28.07
N ALA A 341 7.03 -23.06 -27.89
CA ALA A 341 7.10 -21.98 -28.89
C ALA A 341 8.31 -22.08 -29.84
N GLY A 342 9.03 -23.22 -29.83
CA GLY A 342 10.23 -23.42 -30.64
C GLY A 342 11.34 -22.43 -30.28
N ASP A 343 12.11 -21.99 -31.28
CA ASP A 343 13.26 -21.10 -31.08
C ASP A 343 12.89 -19.61 -30.96
N ARG A 344 11.64 -19.24 -31.27
CA ARG A 344 11.19 -17.84 -31.31
C ARG A 344 11.12 -17.23 -29.91
N PHE A 345 10.61 -18.00 -28.95
CA PHE A 345 10.45 -17.57 -27.56
C PHE A 345 10.93 -18.68 -26.59
N PRO A 346 11.57 -18.32 -25.47
CA PRO A 346 11.98 -19.32 -24.50
C PRO A 346 10.77 -20.06 -23.91
N GLY A 347 10.95 -21.33 -23.58
CA GLY A 347 9.91 -22.12 -22.90
C GLY A 347 9.54 -21.55 -21.53
N ARG A 348 10.50 -20.93 -20.83
CA ARG A 348 10.30 -20.32 -19.51
C ARG A 348 11.30 -19.19 -19.30
N GLY A 349 10.84 -17.95 -19.38
CA GLY A 349 11.76 -16.84 -19.19
C GLY A 349 11.18 -15.48 -19.51
N VAL A 350 12.06 -14.49 -19.56
CA VAL A 350 11.76 -13.15 -20.04
C VAL A 350 12.80 -12.78 -21.07
N VAL A 351 12.34 -12.36 -22.25
CA VAL A 351 13.20 -11.74 -23.25
C VAL A 351 13.24 -10.24 -22.97
N MET A 352 14.43 -9.71 -22.68
CA MET A 352 14.69 -8.29 -22.52
C MET A 352 15.32 -7.75 -23.79
N GLU A 353 14.81 -6.64 -24.30
CA GLU A 353 15.35 -5.98 -25.48
C GLU A 353 15.53 -4.49 -25.20
N LEU A 354 16.69 -3.95 -25.56
CA LEU A 354 16.98 -2.53 -25.45
C LEU A 354 16.74 -1.88 -26.81
N TRP A 355 15.88 -0.89 -26.86
CA TRP A 355 15.50 -0.17 -28.07
C TRP A 355 15.90 1.31 -27.94
N ARG A 356 16.56 1.85 -28.96
CA ARG A 356 17.01 3.25 -29.00
C ARG A 356 16.47 3.95 -30.22
N ARG A 357 15.92 5.15 -30.06
CA ARG A 357 15.34 5.92 -31.16
C ARG A 357 16.37 6.11 -32.29
N LYS A 358 15.94 5.91 -33.54
CA LYS A 358 16.74 6.25 -34.73
C LYS A 358 16.99 7.76 -34.72
N LEU A 359 18.22 8.17 -35.05
CA LEU A 359 18.58 9.57 -35.20
C LEU A 359 18.07 10.13 -36.53
#